data_AF-A0A6P0TJT5-F1
#
_entry.id   AF-A0A6P0TJT5-F1
#
_cell.length_a   1.000
_cell.length_b   1.000
_cell.length_c   1.000
_cell.angle_alpha   90.00
_cell.angle_beta   90.00
_cell.angle_gamma   90.00
#
_symmetry.space_group_name_H-M   'P 1'
#
loop_
_entity.id
_entity.type
_entity.pdbx_description
1 polymer ?
#
loop_
_entity_poly.entity_id
_entity_poly.type
_entity_poly.pdbx_seq_one_letter_code
_entity_poly.pdbx_strand_id
1 'polypeptide(L)'
;MELGGKIIPQLHQANASGYFNLFADGQLYGYQILANFRLSNEADEQALSAEKFAPSVSLQSVIEENVAAELVRDRIVIIGYFDESDRNADFFNTPHGRLAGATIHGQLASQIISKVLDGRSLIWWWIPEVEFIWIVGYSLVGGFVVWGIVRPIQLTVVLSSVVICLYLSCAMTMMFTSGWIPFIPPLLATAITVGITTARNHRLRHP
;
A
#
# COMPACT_ATOMS: atom_id res chain seq x y z
N MET A 1 -14.83 -5.73 -10.98
CA MET A 1 -15.34 -5.13 -12.23
C MET A 1 -14.40 -5.49 -13.36
N GLU A 2 -14.91 -5.63 -14.58
CA GLU A 2 -14.10 -5.88 -15.77
C GLU A 2 -14.19 -4.69 -16.71
N LEU A 3 -13.04 -4.21 -17.17
CA LEU A 3 -12.94 -3.11 -18.13
C LEU A 3 -11.92 -3.50 -19.21
N GLY A 4 -12.31 -3.41 -20.49
CA GLY A 4 -11.44 -3.75 -21.62
C GLY A 4 -10.81 -5.15 -21.55
N GLY A 5 -11.55 -6.15 -21.05
CA GLY A 5 -11.05 -7.52 -20.89
C GLY A 5 -10.06 -7.72 -19.73
N LYS A 6 -9.87 -6.70 -18.87
CA LYS A 6 -9.02 -6.78 -17.68
C LYS A 6 -9.86 -6.72 -16.41
N ILE A 7 -9.60 -7.66 -15.52
CA ILE A 7 -10.19 -7.69 -14.19
C ILE A 7 -9.49 -6.64 -13.32
N ILE A 8 -10.30 -5.81 -12.68
CA ILE A 8 -9.89 -4.95 -11.59
C ILE A 8 -10.41 -5.64 -10.32
N PRO A 9 -9.57 -6.00 -9.34
CA PRO A 9 -10.02 -6.67 -8.12
C PRO A 9 -10.74 -5.67 -7.22
N GLN A 10 -11.77 -6.12 -6.48
CA GLN A 10 -12.44 -5.30 -5.46
C GLN A 10 -11.91 -5.68 -4.09
N LEU A 11 -11.59 -4.68 -3.27
CA LEU A 11 -11.02 -4.88 -1.94
C LEU A 11 -11.92 -5.75 -1.04
N HIS A 12 -13.23 -5.48 -1.06
CA HIS A 12 -14.21 -6.21 -0.25
C HIS A 12 -14.33 -7.70 -0.65
N GLN A 13 -14.49 -7.99 -1.95
CA GLN A 13 -14.75 -9.36 -2.42
C GLN A 13 -13.53 -10.28 -2.29
N ALA A 14 -12.33 -9.71 -2.27
CA ALA A 14 -11.09 -10.49 -2.21
C ALA A 14 -10.61 -10.74 -0.78
N ASN A 15 -11.46 -10.51 0.24
CA ASN A 15 -11.14 -10.62 1.66
C ASN A 15 -9.77 -10.00 1.98
N ALA A 16 -9.57 -8.74 1.59
CA ALA A 16 -8.28 -8.10 1.57
C ALA A 16 -7.71 -7.88 2.98
N SER A 17 -7.12 -8.92 3.56
CA SER A 17 -6.28 -8.89 4.76
C SER A 17 -6.78 -7.93 5.86
N GLY A 18 -5.92 -7.02 6.34
CA GLY A 18 -6.22 -6.01 7.35
C GLY A 18 -7.32 -5.00 6.98
N TYR A 19 -7.80 -5.00 5.73
CA TYR A 19 -8.93 -4.18 5.28
C TYR A 19 -10.27 -4.93 5.26
N PHE A 20 -10.30 -6.21 5.65
CA PHE A 20 -11.48 -7.08 5.67
C PHE A 20 -12.64 -6.52 6.52
N ASN A 21 -12.35 -5.93 7.68
CA ASN A 21 -13.39 -5.50 8.64
C ASN A 21 -13.96 -4.10 8.40
N LEU A 22 -13.41 -3.31 7.46
CA LEU A 22 -13.92 -1.95 7.22
C LEU A 22 -15.32 -1.95 6.57
N PHE A 23 -15.77 -3.09 6.06
CA PHE A 23 -17.03 -3.23 5.32
C PHE A 23 -18.15 -3.90 6.13
N ALA A 24 -17.84 -4.49 7.28
CA ALA A 24 -18.83 -5.17 8.13
C ALA A 24 -19.85 -4.20 8.75
N ASP A 25 -19.45 -2.94 8.97
CA ASP A 25 -20.28 -1.88 9.55
C ASP A 25 -21.12 -1.10 8.51
N GLY A 26 -21.12 -1.51 7.25
CA GLY A 26 -21.94 -0.86 6.20
C GLY A 26 -21.57 0.61 5.93
N GLN A 27 -20.40 1.08 6.38
CA GLN A 27 -19.95 2.46 6.17
C GLN A 27 -19.25 2.69 4.82
N LEU A 28 -18.82 1.61 4.16
CA LEU A 28 -18.09 1.66 2.90
C LEU A 28 -18.95 1.13 1.75
N TYR A 29 -19.68 2.03 1.10
CA TYR A 29 -20.40 1.72 -0.14
C TYR A 29 -19.49 1.98 -1.36
N GLY A 30 -19.62 1.13 -2.38
CA GLY A 30 -19.00 1.32 -3.68
C GLY A 30 -17.83 0.40 -4.00
N TYR A 31 -17.23 0.65 -5.17
CA TYR A 31 -16.14 -0.16 -5.71
C TYR A 31 -14.79 0.37 -5.24
N GLN A 32 -14.09 -0.41 -4.41
CA GLN A 32 -12.83 0.02 -3.80
C GLN A 32 -11.65 -0.79 -4.30
N ILE A 33 -10.55 -0.08 -4.56
CA ILE A 33 -9.26 -0.61 -5.01
C ILE A 33 -8.13 0.09 -4.25
N LEU A 34 -6.98 -0.56 -4.13
CA LEU A 34 -5.78 0.08 -3.58
C LEU A 34 -5.20 1.08 -4.60
N ALA A 35 -4.88 2.28 -4.13
CA ALA A 35 -4.27 3.33 -4.92
C ALA A 35 -2.76 3.08 -5.11
N ASN A 36 -2.32 3.04 -6.36
CA ASN A 36 -0.92 2.96 -6.79
C ASN A 36 -0.53 4.32 -7.39
N PHE A 37 -0.18 5.27 -6.52
CA PHE A 37 0.14 6.64 -6.91
C PHE A 37 1.30 6.69 -7.90
N ARG A 38 1.12 7.45 -8.98
CA ARG A 38 2.21 7.82 -9.87
C ARG A 38 2.89 9.05 -9.28
N LEU A 39 4.19 8.94 -9.08
CA LEU A 39 5.03 10.05 -8.69
C LEU A 39 5.71 10.61 -9.94
N SER A 40 5.74 11.93 -10.08
CA SER A 40 6.47 12.63 -11.13
C SER A 40 7.47 13.60 -10.51
N ASN A 41 8.56 13.84 -11.23
CA ASN A 41 9.47 14.94 -10.99
C ASN A 41 9.17 16.06 -12.00
N GLU A 42 9.16 17.30 -11.55
CA GLU A 42 9.42 18.41 -12.47
C GLU A 42 10.93 18.49 -12.73
N ALA A 43 11.32 18.98 -13.90
CA ALA A 43 12.71 19.05 -14.33
C ALA A 43 13.63 19.82 -13.34
N ASP A 44 13.06 20.67 -12.50
CA ASP A 44 13.77 21.50 -11.52
C ASP A 44 13.53 21.10 -10.04
N GLU A 45 12.73 20.06 -9.77
CA GLU A 45 12.41 19.64 -8.41
C GLU A 45 12.93 18.22 -8.12
N GLN A 46 13.88 18.12 -7.18
CA GLN A 46 14.50 16.83 -6.81
C GLN A 46 13.51 15.88 -6.11
N ALA A 47 12.36 16.38 -5.66
CA ALA A 47 11.35 15.62 -4.93
C ALA A 47 10.28 15.06 -5.88
N LEU A 48 10.06 13.76 -5.80
CA LEU A 48 8.94 13.07 -6.45
C LEU A 48 7.62 13.48 -5.79
N SER A 49 6.72 14.08 -6.55
CA SER A 49 5.39 14.50 -6.07
C SER A 49 4.27 13.67 -6.71
N ALA A 50 3.27 13.30 -5.91
CA ALA A 50 2.03 12.69 -6.41
C ALA A 50 1.04 13.73 -6.96
N GLU A 51 1.24 15.01 -6.62
CA GLU A 51 0.36 16.10 -7.04
C GLU A 51 0.60 16.47 -8.50
N LYS A 52 1.86 16.57 -8.91
CA LYS A 52 2.29 17.05 -10.23
C LYS A 52 2.25 15.98 -11.34
N PHE A 53 1.43 14.93 -11.19
CA PHE A 53 1.41 13.80 -12.13
C PHE A 53 0.79 14.13 -13.49
N ALA A 54 0.02 15.22 -13.56
CA ALA A 54 -0.62 15.76 -14.76
C ALA A 54 -0.61 17.30 -14.72
N PRO A 55 -0.65 17.97 -15.88
CA PRO A 55 -0.76 19.43 -15.93
C PRO A 55 -2.05 19.93 -15.27
N SER A 56 -1.95 21.00 -14.48
CA SER A 56 -3.09 21.70 -13.88
C SER A 56 -3.15 23.14 -14.38
N VAL A 57 -4.35 23.61 -14.72
CA VAL A 57 -4.60 25.01 -15.11
C VAL A 57 -5.68 25.60 -14.21
N SER A 58 -5.57 26.89 -13.91
CA SER A 58 -6.58 27.57 -13.09
C SER A 58 -7.88 27.72 -13.89
N LEU A 59 -9.02 27.71 -13.18
CA LEU A 59 -10.32 27.96 -13.81
C LEU A 59 -10.37 29.35 -14.48
N GLN A 60 -9.69 30.34 -13.88
CA GLN A 60 -9.58 31.67 -14.45
C GLN A 60 -8.88 31.65 -15.82
N SER A 61 -7.77 30.92 -15.95
CA SER A 61 -7.06 30.78 -17.24
C SER A 61 -7.93 30.14 -18.32
N VAL A 62 -8.82 29.20 -17.93
CA VAL A 62 -9.80 28.59 -18.86
C VAL A 62 -10.84 29.61 -19.31
N ILE A 63 -11.36 30.43 -18.39
CA ILE A 63 -12.36 31.49 -18.68
C ILE A 63 -11.76 32.57 -19.58
N GLU A 64 -10.49 32.90 -19.38
CA GLU A 64 -9.73 33.86 -20.20
C GLU A 64 -9.26 33.27 -21.54
N GLU A 65 -9.67 32.04 -21.88
CA GLU A 65 -9.26 31.31 -23.09
C GLU A 65 -7.73 31.15 -23.22
N ASN A 66 -7.00 31.26 -22.11
CA ASN A 66 -5.55 31.15 -22.02
C ASN A 66 -5.12 29.72 -21.66
N VAL A 67 -5.66 28.74 -22.40
CA VAL A 67 -5.31 27.32 -22.24
C VAL A 67 -5.08 26.71 -23.60
N ALA A 68 -3.92 26.11 -23.79
CA ALA A 68 -3.59 25.43 -25.05
C ALA A 68 -4.58 24.27 -25.30
N ALA A 69 -5.16 24.21 -26.50
CA ALA A 69 -6.16 23.19 -26.84
C ALA A 69 -5.66 21.75 -26.65
N GLU A 70 -4.35 21.54 -26.76
CA GLU A 70 -3.66 20.26 -26.54
C GLU A 70 -3.73 19.75 -25.09
N LEU A 71 -4.02 20.60 -24.10
CA LEU A 71 -4.22 20.22 -22.71
C LEU A 71 -5.63 19.64 -22.45
N VAL A 72 -6.57 19.91 -23.36
CA VAL A 72 -7.98 19.53 -23.21
C VAL A 72 -8.38 18.44 -24.21
N ARG A 73 -7.95 18.59 -25.46
CA ARG A 73 -8.36 17.72 -26.57
C ARG A 73 -7.90 16.29 -26.36
N ASP A 74 -8.83 15.34 -26.51
CA ASP A 74 -8.60 13.90 -26.39
C ASP A 74 -8.02 13.48 -25.01
N ARG A 75 -8.31 14.26 -23.96
CA ARG A 75 -7.89 13.99 -22.58
C ARG A 75 -9.08 13.92 -21.63
N ILE A 76 -8.86 13.24 -20.52
CA ILE A 76 -9.77 13.31 -19.37
C ILE A 76 -9.41 14.56 -18.58
N VAL A 77 -10.36 15.48 -18.48
CA VAL A 77 -10.23 16.70 -17.69
C VAL A 77 -10.97 16.53 -16.39
N ILE A 78 -10.28 16.74 -15.27
CA ILE A 78 -10.86 16.68 -13.93
C ILE A 78 -10.84 18.08 -13.36
N ILE A 79 -12.02 18.55 -12.95
CA ILE A 79 -12.21 19.85 -12.35
C ILE A 79 -12.39 19.63 -10.86
N GLY A 80 -11.67 20.39 -10.05
CA GLY A 80 -11.90 20.43 -8.61
C GLY A 80 -11.22 21.61 -7.95
N TYR A 81 -11.21 21.56 -6.63
CA TYR A 81 -10.88 22.71 -5.80
C TYR A 81 -9.51 22.51 -5.13
N PHE A 82 -8.62 23.47 -5.33
CA PHE A 82 -7.18 23.37 -4.96
C PHE A 82 -6.75 24.44 -3.95
N ASP A 83 -7.70 25.14 -3.33
CA ASP A 83 -7.38 26.11 -2.28
C ASP A 83 -7.35 25.42 -0.92
N GLU A 84 -6.15 25.22 -0.37
CA GLU A 84 -5.97 24.63 0.97
C GLU A 84 -6.41 25.56 2.11
N SER A 85 -6.54 26.86 1.86
CA SER A 85 -6.84 27.86 2.89
C SER A 85 -8.33 27.99 3.20
N ASP A 86 -9.20 27.51 2.30
CA ASP A 86 -10.64 27.50 2.51
C ASP A 86 -11.07 26.34 3.42
N ARG A 87 -12.10 26.58 4.23
CA ARG A 87 -12.68 25.58 5.12
C ARG A 87 -13.32 24.40 4.37
N ASN A 88 -13.72 24.62 3.12
CA ASN A 88 -14.31 23.63 2.22
C ASN A 88 -13.25 22.99 1.30
N ALA A 89 -11.96 23.12 1.64
CA ALA A 89 -10.87 22.46 0.94
C ALA A 89 -11.10 20.94 0.85
N ASP A 90 -11.19 20.43 -0.38
CA ASP A 90 -11.32 19.00 -0.67
C ASP A 90 -9.94 18.32 -0.69
N PHE A 91 -9.29 18.27 0.47
CA PHE A 91 -7.93 17.73 0.61
C PHE A 91 -7.89 16.53 1.55
N PHE A 92 -7.22 15.47 1.10
CA PHE A 92 -7.09 14.23 1.86
C PHE A 92 -5.63 13.97 2.22
N ASN A 93 -5.42 13.45 3.43
CA ASN A 93 -4.11 12.97 3.86
C ASN A 93 -3.80 11.65 3.15
N THR A 94 -2.69 11.62 2.42
CA THR A 94 -2.19 10.42 1.75
C THR A 94 -0.76 10.10 2.21
N PRO A 95 -0.23 8.90 1.92
CA PRO A 95 1.18 8.60 2.17
C PRO A 95 2.17 9.54 1.44
N HIS A 96 1.70 10.31 0.44
CA HIS A 96 2.49 11.24 -0.34
C HIS A 96 2.18 12.71 -0.02
N GLY A 97 1.64 12.98 1.17
CA GLY A 97 1.25 14.33 1.61
C GLY A 97 -0.25 14.58 1.46
N ARG A 98 -0.66 15.84 1.64
CA ARG A 98 -2.04 16.26 1.39
C ARG A 98 -2.24 16.45 -0.11
N LEU A 99 -3.26 15.80 -0.65
CA LEU A 99 -3.61 15.90 -2.07
C LEU A 99 -5.06 16.34 -2.20
N ALA A 100 -5.33 17.20 -3.17
CA ALA A 100 -6.69 17.55 -3.56
C ALA A 100 -7.45 16.29 -4.03
N GLY A 101 -8.75 16.21 -3.74
CA GLY A 101 -9.61 15.10 -4.16
C GLY A 101 -9.62 14.92 -5.68
N ALA A 102 -9.60 16.02 -6.42
CA ALA A 102 -9.42 16.02 -7.88
C ALA A 102 -8.14 15.29 -8.33
N THR A 103 -7.02 15.55 -7.66
CA THR A 103 -5.74 14.88 -7.91
C THR A 103 -5.85 13.39 -7.64
N ILE A 104 -6.49 12.99 -6.53
CA ILE A 104 -6.70 11.58 -6.18
C ILE A 104 -7.57 10.88 -7.23
N HIS A 105 -8.67 11.50 -7.65
CA HIS A 105 -9.52 10.97 -8.71
C HIS A 105 -8.78 10.83 -10.04
N GLY A 106 -7.90 11.77 -10.38
CA GLY A 106 -7.06 11.69 -11.56
C GLY A 106 -6.02 10.58 -11.51
N GLN A 107 -5.38 10.39 -10.36
CA GLN A 107 -4.46 9.27 -10.12
C GLN A 107 -5.18 7.92 -10.29
N LEU A 108 -6.39 7.78 -9.73
CA LEU A 108 -7.19 6.56 -9.84
C LEU A 108 -7.67 6.31 -11.28
N ALA A 109 -8.16 7.34 -11.98
CA ALA A 109 -8.55 7.23 -13.38
C ALA A 109 -7.35 6.80 -14.25
N SER A 110 -6.20 7.46 -14.06
CA SER A 110 -4.94 7.12 -14.74
C SER A 110 -4.52 5.67 -14.47
N GLN A 111 -4.63 5.21 -13.21
CA GLN A 111 -4.33 3.84 -12.83
C GLN A 111 -5.23 2.81 -13.54
N ILE A 112 -6.55 3.05 -13.58
CA ILE A 112 -7.50 2.15 -14.24
C ILE A 112 -7.22 2.09 -15.73
N ILE A 113 -7.04 3.24 -16.38
CA ILE A 113 -6.77 3.30 -17.82
C ILE A 113 -5.44 2.64 -18.16
N SER A 114 -4.38 2.92 -17.40
CA SER A 114 -3.07 2.29 -17.59
C SER A 114 -3.13 0.77 -17.37
N LYS A 115 -4.01 0.28 -16.48
CA LYS A 115 -4.22 -1.17 -16.31
C LYS A 115 -4.80 -1.80 -17.56
N VAL A 116 -5.76 -1.13 -18.18
CA VAL A 116 -6.48 -1.64 -19.36
C VAL A 116 -5.62 -1.54 -20.62
N LEU A 117 -5.01 -0.37 -20.86
CA LEU A 117 -4.26 -0.08 -22.08
C LEU A 117 -2.82 -0.62 -22.02
N ASP A 118 -2.11 -0.35 -20.93
CA ASP A 118 -0.67 -0.63 -20.81
C ASP A 118 -0.37 -1.86 -19.96
N GLY A 119 -1.40 -2.50 -19.41
CA GLY A 119 -1.23 -3.66 -18.52
C GLY A 119 -0.59 -3.34 -17.16
N ARG A 120 -0.54 -2.06 -16.74
CA ARG A 120 0.05 -1.63 -15.46
C ARG A 120 -0.46 -2.49 -14.30
N SER A 121 0.43 -3.00 -13.44
CA SER A 121 0.00 -3.79 -12.27
C SER A 121 -0.78 -2.91 -11.28
N LEU A 122 -1.91 -3.44 -10.82
CA LEU A 122 -2.61 -2.88 -9.66
C LEU A 122 -1.98 -3.47 -8.40
N ILE A 123 -2.08 -2.76 -7.28
CA ILE A 123 -1.64 -3.36 -6.02
C ILE A 123 -2.56 -4.55 -5.74
N TRP A 124 -1.95 -5.73 -5.62
CA TRP A 124 -2.63 -6.99 -5.34
C TRP A 124 -2.25 -7.48 -3.95
N TRP A 125 -3.04 -8.39 -3.40
CA TRP A 125 -2.86 -8.94 -2.05
C TRP A 125 -3.15 -10.44 -2.06
N TRP A 126 -2.75 -11.13 -0.98
CA TRP A 126 -3.05 -12.54 -0.80
C TRP A 126 -4.45 -12.77 -0.27
N ILE A 127 -4.97 -13.98 -0.54
CA ILE A 127 -6.16 -14.47 0.14
C ILE A 127 -5.83 -14.81 1.61
N PRO A 128 -6.79 -14.74 2.53
CA PRO A 128 -6.57 -14.91 3.97
C PRO A 128 -5.84 -16.21 4.35
N GLU A 129 -6.07 -17.30 3.62
CA GLU A 129 -5.48 -18.61 3.88
C GLU A 129 -3.96 -18.61 3.67
N VAL A 130 -3.50 -17.93 2.62
CA VAL A 130 -2.07 -17.81 2.33
C VAL A 130 -1.39 -16.91 3.36
N GLU A 131 -2.06 -15.83 3.78
CA GLU A 131 -1.56 -14.97 4.86
C GLU A 131 -1.48 -15.72 6.19
N PHE A 132 -2.46 -16.56 6.51
CA PHE A 132 -2.43 -17.38 7.71
C PHE A 132 -1.21 -18.32 7.71
N ILE A 133 -0.95 -19.00 6.59
CA ILE A 133 0.23 -19.87 6.44
C ILE A 133 1.51 -19.06 6.61
N TRP A 134 1.58 -17.85 6.05
CA TRP A 134 2.72 -16.93 6.20
C TRP A 134 2.99 -16.55 7.67
N ILE A 135 1.93 -16.19 8.40
CA ILE A 135 2.01 -15.83 9.83
C ILE A 135 2.49 -17.01 10.67
N VAL A 136 1.86 -18.18 10.48
CA VAL A 136 2.23 -19.40 11.21
C VAL A 136 3.66 -19.82 10.86
N GLY A 137 4.06 -19.73 9.59
CA GLY A 137 5.41 -20.06 9.13
C GLY A 137 6.49 -19.27 9.88
N TYR A 138 6.37 -17.94 9.94
CA TYR A 138 7.34 -17.10 10.66
C TYR A 138 7.31 -17.31 12.18
N SER A 139 6.12 -17.53 12.75
CA SER A 139 5.97 -17.86 14.17
C SER A 139 6.72 -19.16 14.53
N LEU A 140 6.56 -20.21 13.71
CA LEU A 140 7.27 -21.48 13.89
C LEU A 140 8.78 -21.31 13.78
N VAL A 141 9.26 -20.57 12.77
CA VAL A 141 10.70 -20.27 12.60
C VAL A 141 11.26 -19.62 13.86
N GLY A 142 10.61 -18.58 14.40
CA GLY A 142 11.05 -17.93 15.63
C GLY A 142 11.10 -18.88 16.83
N GLY A 143 10.09 -19.73 16.99
CA GLY A 143 10.05 -20.75 18.04
C GLY A 143 11.18 -21.78 17.92
N PHE A 144 11.45 -22.30 16.71
CA PHE A 144 12.54 -23.24 16.46
C PHE A 144 13.92 -22.62 16.72
N VAL A 145 14.11 -21.36 16.34
CA VAL A 145 15.37 -20.63 16.57
C VAL A 145 15.67 -20.53 18.07
N VAL A 146 14.69 -20.14 18.88
CA VAL A 146 14.84 -20.05 20.35
C VAL A 146 15.04 -21.42 20.99
N TRP A 147 14.40 -22.46 20.46
CA TRP A 147 14.55 -23.81 20.98
C TRP A 147 15.94 -24.40 20.72
N GLY A 148 16.49 -24.20 19.52
CA GLY A 148 17.79 -24.75 19.12
C GLY A 148 19.00 -23.95 19.60
N ILE A 149 18.88 -22.63 19.80
CA ILE A 149 20.03 -21.76 20.11
C ILE A 149 20.03 -21.37 21.58
N VAL A 150 21.10 -21.77 22.28
CA VAL A 150 21.29 -21.51 23.73
C VAL A 150 22.05 -20.21 23.99
N ARG A 151 22.97 -19.83 23.09
CA ARG A 151 23.86 -18.69 23.30
C ARG A 151 23.15 -17.38 22.95
N PRO A 152 23.10 -16.38 23.85
CA PRO A 152 22.30 -15.16 23.67
C PRO A 152 22.74 -14.34 22.45
N ILE A 153 24.05 -14.23 22.21
CA ILE A 153 24.58 -13.49 21.06
C ILE A 153 24.15 -14.14 19.74
N GLN A 154 24.29 -15.47 19.64
CA GLN A 154 23.87 -16.22 18.44
C GLN A 154 22.36 -16.11 18.23
N LEU A 155 21.57 -16.16 19.31
CA LEU A 155 20.12 -16.03 19.26
C LEU A 155 19.71 -14.66 18.71
N THR A 156 20.28 -13.57 19.22
CA THR A 156 20.00 -12.21 18.74
C THR A 156 20.35 -12.05 17.27
N VAL A 157 21.50 -12.57 16.83
CA VAL A 157 21.93 -12.48 15.42
C VAL A 157 20.96 -13.20 14.50
N VAL A 158 20.55 -14.43 14.85
CA VAL A 158 19.62 -15.21 14.01
C VAL A 158 18.21 -14.61 14.03
N LEU A 159 17.70 -14.15 15.17
CA LEU A 159 16.39 -13.50 15.21
C LEU A 159 16.39 -12.19 14.41
N SER A 160 17.46 -11.40 14.48
CA SER A 160 17.61 -10.19 13.68
C SER A 160 17.62 -10.53 12.18
N SER A 161 18.32 -11.59 11.77
CA SER A 161 18.33 -12.00 10.37
C SER A 161 16.97 -12.49 9.89
N VAL A 162 16.19 -13.19 10.72
CA VAL A 162 14.81 -13.59 10.40
C VAL A 162 13.92 -12.37 10.14
N VAL A 163 14.01 -11.34 10.98
CA VAL A 163 13.24 -10.09 10.82
C VAL A 163 13.67 -9.33 9.56
N ILE A 164 14.97 -9.27 9.28
CA ILE A 164 15.48 -8.65 8.05
C ILE A 164 14.98 -9.41 6.82
N CYS A 165 15.02 -10.74 6.81
CA CYS A 165 14.49 -11.55 5.72
C CYS A 165 13.00 -11.33 5.52
N LEU A 166 12.21 -11.26 6.59
CA LEU A 166 10.79 -10.92 6.55
C LEU A 166 10.58 -9.56 5.89
N TYR A 167 11.27 -8.52 6.37
CA TYR A 167 11.17 -7.18 5.82
C TYR A 167 11.54 -7.12 4.33
N LEU A 168 12.67 -7.70 3.96
CA LEU A 168 13.13 -7.73 2.57
C LEU A 168 12.16 -8.46 1.65
N SER A 169 11.58 -9.59 2.10
CA SER A 169 10.58 -10.33 1.30
C SER A 169 9.32 -9.49 1.02
N CYS A 170 8.81 -8.77 2.03
CA CYS A 170 7.68 -7.87 1.87
C CYS A 170 8.04 -6.67 0.95
N ALA A 171 9.19 -6.03 1.19
CA ALA A 171 9.63 -4.86 0.44
C ALA A 171 9.90 -5.18 -1.04
N MET A 172 10.61 -6.28 -1.32
CA MET A 172 10.89 -6.71 -2.70
C MET A 172 9.61 -7.06 -3.44
N THR A 173 8.66 -7.75 -2.81
CA THR A 173 7.39 -8.08 -3.47
C THR A 173 6.61 -6.83 -3.84
N MET A 174 6.52 -5.86 -2.92
CA MET A 174 5.85 -4.58 -3.19
C MET A 174 6.52 -3.81 -4.32
N MET A 175 7.86 -3.74 -4.32
CA MET A 175 8.64 -2.98 -5.30
C MET A 175 8.56 -3.58 -6.71
N PHE A 176 8.70 -4.90 -6.87
CA PHE A 176 8.81 -5.51 -8.20
C PHE A 176 7.48 -5.97 -8.79
N THR A 177 6.48 -6.28 -7.94
CA THR A 177 5.23 -6.88 -8.41
C THR A 177 4.00 -6.05 -8.05
N SER A 178 4.16 -4.99 -7.25
CA SER A 178 3.05 -4.28 -6.59
C SER A 178 2.25 -5.20 -5.66
N GLY A 179 2.84 -6.27 -5.15
CA GLY A 179 2.19 -7.15 -4.19
C GLY A 179 2.30 -6.62 -2.78
N TRP A 180 1.16 -6.37 -2.15
CA TRP A 180 1.07 -6.02 -0.74
C TRP A 180 0.96 -7.30 0.09
N ILE A 181 1.99 -7.57 0.90
CA ILE A 181 2.06 -8.72 1.83
C ILE A 181 2.16 -8.20 3.26
N PRO A 182 1.41 -8.76 4.22
CA PRO A 182 1.41 -8.29 5.60
C PRO A 182 2.75 -8.54 6.31
N PHE A 183 3.38 -7.45 6.78
CA PHE A 183 4.62 -7.48 7.58
C PHE A 183 4.37 -7.53 9.09
N ILE A 184 3.40 -6.74 9.58
CA ILE A 184 3.17 -6.57 11.02
C ILE A 184 2.63 -7.85 11.69
N PRO A 185 1.61 -8.55 11.16
CA PRO A 185 1.12 -9.79 11.77
C PRO A 185 2.17 -10.89 11.98
N PRO A 186 3.00 -11.28 10.98
CA PRO A 186 4.04 -12.29 11.21
C PRO A 186 5.12 -11.81 12.17
N LEU A 187 5.47 -10.51 12.17
CA LEU A 187 6.42 -9.95 13.13
C LEU A 187 5.92 -10.10 14.57
N LEU A 188 4.67 -9.72 14.84
CA LEU A 188 4.05 -9.83 16.15
C LEU A 188 3.91 -11.29 16.59
N ALA A 189 3.42 -12.16 15.70
CA ALA A 189 3.30 -13.59 15.99
C ALA A 189 4.66 -14.20 16.35
N THR A 190 5.71 -13.87 15.60
CA THR A 190 7.09 -14.29 15.88
C THR A 190 7.57 -13.76 17.22
N ALA A 191 7.37 -12.47 17.52
CA ALA A 191 7.79 -11.86 18.79
C ALA A 191 7.12 -12.53 20.00
N ILE A 192 5.81 -12.79 19.91
CA ILE A 192 5.06 -13.49 20.96
C ILE A 192 5.59 -14.91 21.15
N THR A 193 5.77 -15.67 20.06
CA THR A 193 6.29 -17.04 20.13
C THR A 193 7.70 -17.08 20.71
N VAL A 194 8.58 -16.17 20.31
CA VAL A 194 9.94 -16.03 20.84
C VAL A 194 9.90 -15.72 22.34
N GLY A 195 9.04 -14.80 22.78
CA GLY A 195 8.90 -14.46 24.20
C GLY A 195 8.44 -15.65 25.05
N ILE A 196 7.40 -16.36 24.61
CA ILE A 196 6.85 -17.54 25.30
C ILE A 196 7.88 -18.67 25.37
N THR A 197 8.53 -18.99 24.25
CA THR A 197 9.51 -20.09 24.17
C THR A 197 10.77 -19.78 24.98
N THR A 198 11.22 -18.53 25.01
CA THR A 198 12.35 -18.10 25.83
C THR A 198 12.04 -18.24 27.32
N ALA A 199 10.86 -17.76 27.75
CA ALA A 199 10.42 -17.88 29.14
C ALA A 199 10.30 -19.34 29.60
N ARG A 200 9.76 -20.21 28.74
CA ARG A 200 9.67 -21.65 29.00
C ARG A 200 11.06 -22.29 29.08
N ASN A 201 11.95 -21.99 28.13
CA ASN A 201 13.31 -22.52 28.11
C ASN A 201 14.12 -22.06 29.34
N HIS A 202 13.92 -20.83 29.81
CA HIS A 202 14.55 -20.33 31.02
C HIS A 202 14.09 -21.10 32.27
N ARG A 203 12.77 -21.31 32.43
CA ARG A 203 12.22 -22.10 33.55
C ARG A 203 12.73 -23.54 33.57
N LEU A 204 12.90 -24.17 32.40
CA LEU A 204 13.41 -25.55 32.32
C LEU A 204 14.91 -25.67 32.66
N ARG A 205 15.69 -24.58 32.52
CA ARG A 205 17.13 -24.55 32.81
C ARG A 205 17.46 -24.07 34.23
N HIS A 206 16.54 -23.38 34.87
CA HIS A 206 16.65 -22.87 36.24
C HIS A 206 15.39 -23.28 37.04
N PRO A 207 15.29 -24.56 37.44
CA PRO A 207 14.14 -25.08 38.20
C PRO A 207 14.05 -24.53 39.63
#